data_AF-A0A7G8G292-F1
#
_entry.id   AF-A0A7G8G292-F1
#
_cell.length_a   1.000
_cell.length_b   1.000
_cell.length_c   1.000
_cell.angle_alpha   90.00
_cell.angle_beta   90.00
_cell.angle_gamma   90.00
#
_symmetry.space_group_name_H-M   'P 1'
#
loop_
_entity.id
_entity.type
_entity.pdbx_description
1 polymer ?
#
loop_
_entity_poly.entity_id
_entity_poly.type
_entity_poly.pdbx_seq_one_letter_code
_entity_poly.pdbx_strand_id
1 'polypeptide(L)'
;MPWISLGWMLSQSILWSGAHAQTTQTSVQDMRRGLVGQSAYAACKVIHADYSQKRADLIVEAAIKNNHWESQKDWLKSPQATQTIKLVSEAMNKKCTDFNQDSDQFVPAMKAIEAL
;
A
#
# COMPACT_ATOMS: atom_id res chain seq x y z
N MET A 1 48.25 8.83 -46.35
CA MET A 1 47.41 7.63 -46.52
C MET A 1 48.03 6.54 -45.65
N PRO A 2 47.29 5.87 -44.75
CA PRO A 2 46.07 5.13 -45.12
C PRO A 2 44.82 5.41 -44.26
N TRP A 3 43.68 5.13 -44.87
CA TRP A 3 42.34 4.94 -44.31
C TRP A 3 42.31 3.89 -43.20
N ILE A 4 41.52 4.11 -42.15
CA ILE A 4 40.55 3.11 -41.67
C ILE A 4 39.29 3.85 -41.21
N SER A 5 38.26 3.82 -42.05
CA SER A 5 36.88 4.02 -41.64
C SER A 5 36.47 2.80 -40.83
N LEU A 6 36.23 2.95 -39.52
CA LEU A 6 35.61 1.90 -38.72
C LEU A 6 34.33 2.45 -38.09
N GLY A 7 33.21 2.00 -38.63
CA GLY A 7 31.88 2.36 -38.17
C GLY A 7 31.63 1.93 -36.73
N TRP A 8 30.88 2.75 -36.01
CA TRP A 8 30.10 2.33 -34.86
C TRP A 8 28.64 2.59 -35.18
N MET A 9 28.08 1.63 -35.92
CA MET A 9 26.65 1.39 -35.90
C MET A 9 26.33 0.51 -34.69
N LEU A 10 25.22 0.87 -34.03
CA LEU A 10 24.39 0.04 -33.15
C LEU A 10 24.90 -0.18 -31.71
N SER A 11 24.31 0.58 -30.78
CA SER A 11 23.54 -0.05 -29.70
C SER A 11 22.57 0.96 -29.07
N GLN A 12 21.48 1.28 -29.78
CA GLN A 12 20.30 1.92 -29.18
C GLN A 12 19.23 0.85 -28.99
N SER A 13 19.20 0.24 -27.81
CA SER A 13 18.10 -0.53 -27.18
C SER A 13 18.75 -1.39 -26.11
N ILE A 14 18.57 -1.17 -24.82
CA ILE A 14 17.33 -1.41 -24.06
C ILE A 14 17.37 -0.50 -22.83
N LEU A 15 16.63 0.61 -22.82
CA LEU A 15 16.40 1.42 -21.62
C LEU A 15 14.92 1.67 -21.36
N TRP A 16 14.03 0.90 -21.99
CA TRP A 16 12.59 1.21 -21.93
C TRP A 16 11.75 0.28 -21.05
N SER A 17 12.26 -0.89 -20.66
CA SER A 17 11.50 -1.84 -19.83
C SER A 17 11.55 -1.54 -18.33
N GLY A 18 12.55 -0.76 -17.86
CA GLY A 18 12.71 -0.44 -16.45
C GLY A 18 11.74 0.62 -15.93
N ALA A 19 11.48 1.66 -16.73
CA ALA A 19 10.61 2.78 -16.32
C ALA A 19 9.16 2.35 -16.07
N HIS A 20 8.66 1.37 -16.85
CA HIS A 20 7.28 0.91 -16.73
C HIS A 20 7.07 -0.09 -15.57
N ALA A 21 8.09 -0.89 -15.26
CA ALA A 21 8.06 -1.80 -14.10
C ALA A 21 8.11 -1.03 -12.77
N GLN A 22 8.95 0.01 -12.70
CA GLN A 22 9.11 0.83 -11.51
C GLN A 22 7.84 1.65 -11.20
N THR A 23 7.18 2.22 -12.22
CA THR A 23 5.91 2.95 -12.03
C THR A 23 4.76 2.04 -11.60
N THR A 24 4.69 0.82 -12.15
CA THR A 24 3.67 -0.18 -11.79
C THR A 24 3.89 -0.72 -10.37
N GLN A 25 5.14 -0.89 -9.95
CA GLN A 25 5.46 -1.35 -8.60
C GLN A 25 5.14 -0.28 -7.55
N THR A 26 5.49 0.98 -7.82
CA THR A 26 5.10 2.12 -6.97
C THR A 26 3.58 2.23 -6.86
N SER A 27 2.84 2.10 -7.98
CA SER A 27 1.38 2.19 -7.94
C SER A 27 0.74 1.06 -7.14
N VAL A 28 1.29 -0.17 -7.18
CA VAL A 28 0.84 -1.28 -6.34
C VAL A 28 1.07 -1.03 -4.86
N GLN A 29 2.27 -0.56 -4.48
CA GLN A 29 2.56 -0.25 -3.08
C GLN A 29 1.66 0.88 -2.54
N ASP A 30 1.41 1.91 -3.35
CA ASP A 30 0.52 3.00 -2.98
C ASP A 30 -0.93 2.53 -2.80
N MET A 31 -1.43 1.66 -3.69
CA MET A 31 -2.74 1.02 -3.51
C MET A 31 -2.79 0.21 -2.21
N ARG A 32 -1.76 -0.59 -1.92
CA ARG A 32 -1.70 -1.40 -0.68
C ARG A 32 -1.68 -0.54 0.59
N ARG A 33 -0.93 0.56 0.58
CA ARG A 33 -0.94 1.56 1.67
C ARG A 33 -2.32 2.17 1.86
N GLY A 34 -2.98 2.55 0.77
CA GLY A 34 -4.36 3.04 0.79
C GLY A 34 -5.35 2.02 1.38
N LEU A 35 -5.26 0.76 0.95
CA LEU A 35 -6.10 -0.34 1.44
C LEU A 35 -5.87 -0.61 2.93
N VAL A 36 -4.61 -0.63 3.37
CA VAL A 36 -4.26 -0.75 4.80
C VAL A 36 -4.85 0.41 5.59
N GLY A 37 -4.69 1.65 5.13
CA GLY A 37 -5.21 2.82 5.83
C GLY A 37 -6.73 2.78 6.02
N GLN A 38 -7.48 2.46 4.96
CA GLN A 38 -8.95 2.37 5.02
C GLN A 38 -9.42 1.20 5.89
N SER A 39 -8.76 0.05 5.78
CA SER A 39 -9.11 -1.13 6.57
C SER A 39 -8.76 -0.94 8.04
N ALA A 40 -7.63 -0.30 8.35
CA ALA A 40 -7.25 0.01 9.72
C ALA A 40 -8.16 1.06 10.36
N TYR A 41 -8.57 2.08 9.61
CA TYR A 41 -9.60 3.02 10.05
C TYR A 41 -10.90 2.31 10.42
N ALA A 42 -11.38 1.44 9.52
CA ALA A 42 -12.60 0.69 9.73
C ALA A 42 -12.50 -0.24 10.95
N ALA A 43 -11.38 -0.95 11.11
CA ALA A 43 -11.09 -1.80 12.26
C ALA A 43 -11.01 -0.99 13.57
N CYS A 44 -10.34 0.16 13.58
CA CYS A 44 -10.30 1.05 14.73
C CYS A 44 -11.71 1.49 15.17
N LYS A 45 -12.62 1.77 14.21
CA LYS A 45 -14.01 2.12 14.53
C LYS A 45 -14.80 0.95 15.13
N VAL A 46 -14.47 -0.29 14.81
CA VAL A 46 -15.02 -1.47 15.49
C VAL A 46 -14.56 -1.50 16.95
N ILE A 47 -13.28 -1.20 17.20
CA ILE A 47 -12.68 -1.22 18.55
C ILE A 47 -13.19 -0.07 19.43
N HIS A 48 -13.33 1.14 18.87
CA HIS A 48 -13.50 2.37 19.66
C HIS A 48 -14.82 3.14 19.42
N ALA A 49 -15.64 2.75 18.45
CA ALA A 49 -16.82 3.51 18.04
C ALA A 49 -18.05 2.65 17.73
N ASP A 50 -18.12 1.43 18.29
CA ASP A 50 -19.25 0.49 18.18
C ASP A 50 -19.69 0.18 16.73
N TYR A 51 -18.77 0.29 15.77
CA TYR A 51 -19.08 -0.17 14.42
C TYR A 51 -19.21 -1.69 14.41
N SER A 52 -20.25 -2.19 13.77
CA SER A 52 -20.32 -3.61 13.46
C SER A 52 -19.28 -3.98 12.41
N GLN A 53 -18.85 -5.24 12.39
CA GLN A 53 -17.96 -5.76 11.35
C GLN A 53 -18.54 -5.50 9.95
N LYS A 54 -19.85 -5.72 9.76
CA LYS A 54 -20.54 -5.42 8.50
C LYS A 54 -20.37 -3.96 8.06
N ARG A 55 -20.42 -3.00 8.98
CA ARG A 55 -20.20 -1.59 8.66
C ARG A 55 -18.75 -1.31 8.27
N ALA A 56 -17.79 -1.95 8.95
CA ALA A 56 -16.37 -1.86 8.60
C ALA A 56 -16.11 -2.42 7.19
N ASP A 57 -16.68 -3.59 6.87
CA ASP A 57 -16.54 -4.22 5.55
C ASP A 57 -17.08 -3.30 4.43
N LEU A 58 -18.25 -2.70 4.64
CA LEU A 58 -18.84 -1.75 3.67
C LEU A 58 -17.97 -0.51 3.43
N ILE A 59 -17.26 -0.01 4.45
CA ILE A 59 -16.33 1.13 4.30
C ILE A 59 -15.16 0.73 3.40
N VAL A 60 -14.59 -0.46 3.64
CA VAL A 60 -13.47 -0.98 2.85
C VAL A 60 -13.91 -1.23 1.41
N GLU A 61 -15.06 -1.87 1.20
CA GLU A 61 -15.62 -2.11 -0.14
C GLU A 61 -15.88 -0.80 -0.91
N ALA A 62 -16.47 0.20 -0.25
CA ALA A 62 -16.70 1.51 -0.85
C ALA A 62 -15.39 2.20 -1.21
N ALA A 63 -14.36 2.12 -0.35
CA ALA A 63 -13.06 2.69 -0.63
C ALA A 63 -12.36 2.01 -1.81
N ILE A 64 -12.43 0.67 -1.90
CA ILE A 64 -11.88 -0.08 -3.03
C ILE A 64 -12.48 0.42 -4.34
N LYS A 65 -13.81 0.51 -4.39
CA LYS A 65 -14.56 0.91 -5.59
C LYS A 65 -14.28 2.36 -6.00
N ASN A 66 -14.27 3.28 -5.02
CA ASN A 66 -14.14 4.71 -5.28
C ASN A 66 -12.71 5.11 -5.70
N ASN A 67 -11.71 4.32 -5.32
CA ASN A 67 -10.30 4.60 -5.64
C ASN A 67 -9.73 3.67 -6.72
N HIS A 68 -10.56 2.81 -7.33
CA HIS A 68 -10.15 1.85 -8.37
C HIS A 68 -9.05 0.87 -7.92
N TRP A 69 -9.14 0.37 -6.68
CA TRP A 69 -8.15 -0.53 -6.07
C TRP A 69 -8.50 -2.02 -6.22
N GLU A 70 -9.43 -2.38 -7.11
CA GLU A 70 -9.93 -3.75 -7.28
C GLU A 70 -8.81 -4.76 -7.57
N SER A 71 -7.73 -4.31 -8.24
CA SER A 71 -6.56 -5.15 -8.57
C SER A 71 -5.81 -5.69 -7.35
N GLN A 72 -5.95 -5.06 -6.18
CA GLN A 72 -5.29 -5.45 -4.93
C GLN A 72 -6.28 -6.01 -3.87
N LYS A 73 -7.55 -6.21 -4.22
CA LYS A 73 -8.57 -6.70 -3.28
C LYS A 73 -8.25 -8.06 -2.66
N ASP A 74 -7.59 -8.96 -3.41
CA ASP A 74 -7.26 -10.28 -2.92
C ASP A 74 -6.00 -10.27 -2.06
N TRP A 75 -5.10 -9.31 -2.29
CA TRP A 75 -3.95 -9.09 -1.42
C TRP A 75 -4.36 -8.70 0.01
N LEU A 76 -5.48 -8.00 0.20
CA LEU A 76 -6.04 -7.68 1.53
C LEU A 76 -6.27 -8.92 2.41
N LYS A 77 -6.46 -10.09 1.81
CA LYS A 77 -6.65 -11.36 2.53
C LYS A 77 -5.33 -12.02 2.94
N SER A 78 -4.19 -11.44 2.54
CA SER A 78 -2.87 -11.99 2.85
C SER A 78 -2.54 -11.85 4.34
N PRO A 79 -1.67 -12.73 4.89
CA PRO A 79 -1.18 -12.59 6.25
C PRO A 79 -0.50 -11.25 6.51
N GLN A 80 0.26 -10.74 5.53
CA GLN A 80 0.93 -9.43 5.62
C GLN A 80 -0.10 -8.31 5.79
N ALA A 81 -1.11 -8.25 4.91
CA ALA A 81 -2.16 -7.23 5.00
C ALA A 81 -2.91 -7.30 6.34
N THR A 82 -3.31 -8.51 6.75
CA THR A 82 -4.03 -8.73 8.01
C THR A 82 -3.23 -8.26 9.22
N GLN A 83 -1.95 -8.62 9.28
CA GLN A 83 -1.06 -8.20 10.37
C GLN A 83 -0.83 -6.68 10.36
N THR A 84 -0.56 -6.08 9.20
CA THR A 84 -0.36 -4.63 9.10
C THR A 84 -1.62 -3.87 9.50
N ILE A 85 -2.80 -4.28 9.03
CA ILE A 85 -4.08 -3.64 9.41
C ILE A 85 -4.28 -3.68 10.92
N LYS A 86 -4.03 -4.82 11.56
CA LYS A 86 -4.13 -4.95 13.01
C LYS A 86 -3.22 -3.94 13.72
N LEU A 87 -1.92 -3.97 13.42
CA LEU A 87 -0.94 -3.06 14.03
C LEU A 87 -1.33 -1.59 13.84
N VAL A 88 -1.69 -1.21 12.62
CA VAL A 88 -2.10 0.16 12.29
C VAL A 88 -3.34 0.53 13.08
N SER A 89 -4.37 -0.32 13.14
CA SER A 89 -5.61 -0.04 13.86
C SER A 89 -5.41 0.11 15.37
N GLU A 90 -4.53 -0.69 15.98
CA GLU A 90 -4.17 -0.64 17.41
C GLU A 90 -3.23 0.54 17.74
N ALA A 91 -2.50 1.04 16.74
CA ALA A 91 -1.70 2.25 16.85
C ALA A 91 -2.51 3.54 16.69
N MET A 92 -3.77 3.48 16.26
CA MET A 92 -4.62 4.67 16.11
C MET A 92 -5.10 5.22 17.46
N ASN A 93 -5.40 6.51 17.50
CA ASN A 93 -6.07 7.12 18.62
C ASN A 93 -7.54 6.67 18.72
N LYS A 94 -8.19 6.92 19.86
CA LYS A 94 -9.60 6.53 20.09
C LYS A 94 -10.59 7.13 19.10
N LYS A 95 -10.24 8.22 18.42
CA LYS A 95 -11.09 8.85 17.40
C LYS A 95 -10.90 8.21 16.02
N CYS A 96 -9.88 7.38 15.84
CA CYS A 96 -9.47 6.78 14.58
C CYS A 96 -9.19 7.81 13.49
N THR A 97 -8.68 9.00 13.86
CA THR A 97 -8.36 10.06 12.89
C THR A 97 -6.87 10.26 12.70
N ASP A 98 -6.05 9.72 13.61
CA ASP A 98 -4.61 9.83 13.59
C ASP A 98 -4.00 8.69 14.42
N PHE A 99 -2.68 8.54 14.35
CA PHE A 99 -1.92 7.68 15.24
C PHE A 99 -1.86 8.22 16.67
N ASN A 100 -1.87 7.32 17.63
CA ASN A 100 -1.44 7.59 18.99
C ASN A 100 0.06 7.24 19.10
N GLN A 101 0.92 8.25 19.11
CA GLN A 101 2.38 8.03 19.15
C GLN A 101 2.86 7.40 20.46
N ASP A 102 2.06 7.47 21.52
CA ASP A 102 2.33 6.83 22.81
C ASP A 102 1.88 5.35 22.84
N SER A 103 1.28 4.84 21.76
CA SER A 103 0.91 3.42 21.66
C SER A 103 2.16 2.57 21.46
N ASP A 104 2.26 1.47 22.21
CA ASP A 104 3.31 0.44 22.00
C ASP A 104 3.27 -0.15 20.58
N GLN A 105 2.15 0.00 19.87
CA GLN A 105 1.99 -0.44 18.48
C GLN A 105 2.41 0.61 17.45
N PHE A 106 2.72 1.85 17.83
CA PHE A 106 3.06 2.91 16.88
C PHE A 106 4.28 2.57 16.01
N VAL A 107 5.42 2.26 16.64
CA VAL A 107 6.65 1.90 15.90
C VAL A 107 6.48 0.59 15.11
N PRO A 108 5.90 -0.50 15.65
CA PRO A 108 5.56 -1.69 14.87
C PRO A 108 4.69 -1.40 13.64
N ALA A 109 3.67 -0.54 13.78
CA ALA A 109 2.79 -0.16 12.68
C ALA A 109 3.54 0.57 11.57
N MET A 110 4.42 1.53 11.91
CA MET A 110 5.22 2.26 10.92
C MET A 110 6.12 1.30 10.14
N LYS A 111 6.84 0.41 10.82
CA LYS A 111 7.69 -0.62 10.17
C LYS A 111 6.88 -1.53 9.24
N ALA A 112 5.67 -1.90 9.66
CA ALA A 112 4.79 -2.75 8.85
C ALA A 112 4.27 -2.04 7.60
N ILE A 113 4.04 -0.72 7.65
CA ILE A 113 3.68 0.11 6.48
C ILE A 113 4.87 0.29 5.52
N GLU A 114 6.07 0.49 6.05
CA GLU A 114 7.31 0.64 5.26
C GLU A 114 7.65 -0.65 4.49
N ALA A 115 7.27 -1.82 5.03
CA ALA A 115 7.52 -3.13 4.44
C ALA A 115 6.49 -3.57 3.38
N LEU A 116 5.51 -2.71 3.03
CA LEU A 116 4.52 -2.97 1.97
C LEU A 116 5.09 -2.79 0.56
#